data_AF-A0A2N5PAQ1-F1
#
_entry.id   AF-A0A2N5PAQ1-F1
#
_cell.length_a   1.000
_cell.length_b   1.000
_cell.length_c   1.000
_cell.angle_alpha   90.00
_cell.angle_beta   90.00
_cell.angle_gamma   90.00
#
_symmetry.space_group_name_H-M   'P 1'
#
loop_
_entity.id
_entity.type
_entity.pdbx_description
1 polymer ?
#
loop_
_entity_poly.entity_id
_entity_poly.type
_entity_poly.pdbx_seq_one_letter_code
_entity_poly.pdbx_strand_id
1 'polypeptide(L)'
;MKKRDYILIGCILLIAAVCAGFFLLTGKKAQEAVVTVDGEVYGTYSLAKDQTIEIQDGNRLRIQNGQAKMEWADCPDQLCVHQKAISRTGESIICLPNQVVVSVQGSKEGKLDGIVN
;
A
#
# COMPACT_ATOMS: atom_id res chain seq x y z
N MET A 1 9.45 -6.13 -48.90
CA MET A 1 9.41 -6.92 -47.65
C MET A 1 9.09 -8.36 -48.03
N LYS A 2 9.98 -9.30 -47.71
CA LYS A 2 9.76 -10.71 -48.06
C LYS A 2 8.64 -11.27 -47.18
N LYS A 3 7.89 -12.27 -47.66
CA LYS A 3 6.76 -12.88 -46.91
C LYS A 3 7.13 -13.33 -45.49
N ARG A 4 8.43 -13.58 -45.25
CA ARG A 4 9.03 -13.89 -43.94
C ARG A 4 9.12 -12.70 -42.97
N ASP A 5 9.23 -11.47 -43.47
CA ASP A 5 9.31 -10.26 -42.62
C ASP A 5 7.97 -10.00 -41.92
N TYR A 6 6.85 -10.22 -42.61
CA TYR A 6 5.51 -10.11 -42.02
C TYR A 6 5.25 -11.18 -40.95
N ILE A 7 5.79 -12.39 -41.12
CA ILE A 7 5.70 -13.46 -40.12
C ILE A 7 6.48 -13.07 -38.86
N LEU A 8 7.70 -12.53 -39.02
CA LEU A 8 8.52 -12.06 -37.90
C LEU A 8 7.86 -10.91 -37.14
N ILE A 9 7.29 -9.93 -37.85
CA ILE A 9 6.59 -8.79 -37.23
C ILE A 9 5.36 -9.28 -36.46
N GLY A 10 4.59 -10.22 -37.02
CA GLY A 10 3.46 -10.84 -36.33
C GLY A 10 3.86 -11.55 -35.05
N CYS A 11 4.94 -12.35 -35.08
CA CYS A 11 5.44 -13.03 -33.89
C CYS A 11 5.90 -12.05 -32.80
N ILE A 12 6.61 -10.99 -33.16
CA ILE A 12 7.09 -9.97 -32.19
C ILE A 12 5.91 -9.25 -31.54
N LEU A 13 4.91 -8.85 -32.33
CA LEU A 13 3.70 -8.21 -31.80
C LEU A 13 2.92 -9.13 -30.86
N LEU A 14 2.84 -10.41 -31.19
CA LEU A 14 2.16 -11.41 -30.36
C LEU A 14 2.87 -11.61 -29.03
N ILE A 15 4.21 -11.70 -29.04
CA ILE A 15 5.02 -11.79 -27.81
C ILE A 15 4.87 -10.53 -26.97
N ALA A 16 4.92 -9.35 -27.59
CA ALA A 16 4.74 -8.08 -26.88
C ALA A 16 3.36 -7.97 -26.23
N ALA A 17 2.30 -8.40 -26.93
CA ALA A 17 0.93 -8.42 -26.39
C ALA A 17 0.79 -9.39 -25.21
N VAL A 18 1.40 -10.59 -25.29
CA VAL A 18 1.40 -11.57 -24.19
C VAL A 18 2.16 -11.03 -22.98
N CYS A 19 3.34 -10.43 -23.20
CA CYS A 19 4.12 -9.80 -22.13
C CYS A 19 3.36 -8.64 -21.47
N ALA A 20 2.74 -7.76 -22.26
CA ALA A 20 1.94 -6.64 -21.74
C ALA A 20 0.72 -7.12 -20.97
N GLY A 21 0.01 -8.14 -21.47
CA GLY A 21 -1.12 -8.76 -20.78
C GLY A 21 -0.70 -9.39 -19.45
N PHE A 22 0.42 -10.10 -19.43
CA PHE A 22 0.95 -10.70 -18.21
C PHE A 22 1.37 -9.63 -17.19
N PHE A 23 2.01 -8.54 -17.63
CA PHE A 23 2.43 -7.44 -16.76
C PHE A 23 1.26 -6.67 -16.17
N LEU A 24 0.18 -6.50 -16.93
CA LEU A 24 -1.06 -5.88 -16.45
C LEU A 24 -1.79 -6.75 -15.43
N LEU A 25 -1.73 -8.08 -15.57
CA LEU A 25 -2.36 -9.02 -14.64
C LEU A 25 -1.56 -9.24 -13.35
N THR A 26 -0.23 -9.11 -13.41
CA THR A 26 0.67 -9.31 -12.26
C THR A 26 1.03 -8.02 -11.50
N GLY A 27 0.60 -6.85 -12.00
CA GLY A 27 1.13 -5.55 -11.61
C GLY A 27 0.65 -4.92 -10.29
N LYS A 28 -0.25 -5.54 -9.53
CA LYS A 28 -0.70 -4.98 -8.24
C LYS A 28 -0.22 -5.86 -7.08
N LYS A 29 1.04 -5.68 -6.68
CA LYS A 29 1.45 -6.09 -5.33
C LYS A 29 0.50 -5.41 -4.35
N ALA A 30 -0.25 -6.19 -3.58
CA ALA A 30 -1.18 -5.65 -2.61
C ALA A 30 -0.35 -4.93 -1.55
N GLN A 31 -0.47 -3.60 -1.53
CA GLN A 31 0.05 -2.81 -0.42
C GLN A 31 -1.03 -2.77 0.65
N GLU A 32 -0.62 -3.03 1.88
CA GLU A 32 -1.52 -3.13 3.02
C GLU A 32 -1.12 -2.10 4.07
N ALA A 33 -2.11 -1.44 4.66
CA ALA A 33 -1.94 -0.59 5.82
C ALA A 33 -2.12 -1.47 7.07
N VAL A 34 -1.03 -1.68 7.80
CA VAL A 34 -1.03 -2.34 9.11
C VAL A 34 -1.25 -1.28 10.17
N VAL A 35 -2.30 -1.43 10.95
CA VAL A 35 -2.63 -0.56 12.08
C VAL A 35 -2.23 -1.29 13.35
N THR A 36 -1.44 -0.61 14.17
CA THR A 36 -1.07 -1.06 15.52
C THR A 36 -1.55 -0.05 16.55
N VAL A 37 -2.01 -0.54 17.69
CA VAL A 37 -2.43 0.27 18.83
C VAL A 37 -1.76 -0.32 20.06
N ASP A 38 -1.11 0.51 20.86
CA ASP A 38 -0.33 0.08 22.03
C ASP A 38 0.75 -0.98 21.68
N GLY A 39 1.25 -0.97 20.45
CA GLY A 39 2.23 -1.93 19.94
C GLY A 39 1.65 -3.28 19.49
N GLU A 40 0.35 -3.52 19.66
CA GLU A 40 -0.33 -4.72 19.18
C GLU A 40 -1.00 -4.48 17.82
N VAL A 41 -1.02 -5.50 16.95
CA VAL A 41 -1.66 -5.40 15.64
C VAL A 41 -3.17 -5.36 15.82
N TYR A 42 -3.77 -4.20 15.54
CA TYR A 42 -5.21 -4.00 15.52
C TYR A 42 -5.84 -4.61 14.27
N GLY A 43 -5.18 -4.45 13.12
CA GLY A 43 -5.63 -5.03 11.88
C GLY A 43 -4.79 -4.64 10.68
N THR A 44 -5.02 -5.36 9.58
CA THR A 44 -4.35 -5.13 8.29
C THR A 44 -5.40 -4.88 7.22
N TYR A 45 -5.27 -3.75 6.52
CA TYR A 45 -6.26 -3.28 5.56
C TYR A 45 -5.64 -3.08 4.19
N SER A 46 -6.24 -3.65 3.15
CA SER A 46 -5.76 -3.47 1.78
C SER A 46 -5.93 -2.02 1.32
N LEU A 47 -4.85 -1.39 0.84
CA LEU A 47 -4.93 -0.06 0.22
C LEU A 47 -5.73 -0.07 -1.08
N ALA A 48 -5.91 -1.23 -1.72
CA ALA A 48 -6.65 -1.35 -2.97
C ALA A 48 -8.17 -1.22 -2.80
N LYS A 49 -8.68 -1.27 -1.56
CA LYS A 49 -10.11 -1.16 -1.25
C LYS A 49 -10.36 0.14 -0.47
N ASP A 50 -11.20 1.00 -1.04
CA ASP A 50 -11.67 2.20 -0.37
C ASP A 50 -12.54 1.81 0.83
N GLN A 51 -12.16 2.29 2.01
CA GLN A 51 -12.83 1.97 3.28
C GLN A 51 -12.45 2.99 4.37
N THR A 52 -13.30 3.09 5.38
CA THR A 52 -13.02 3.88 6.60
C THR A 52 -12.88 2.91 7.77
N ILE A 53 -11.84 3.10 8.58
CA ILE A 53 -11.54 2.30 9.74
C ILE A 53 -11.62 3.20 10.97
N GLU A 54 -12.54 2.89 11.88
CA GLU A 54 -12.52 3.44 13.23
C GLU A 54 -11.52 2.63 14.07
N ILE A 55 -10.51 3.32 14.59
CA ILE A 55 -9.46 2.76 15.43
C ILE A 55 -9.80 3.18 16.86
N GLN A 56 -10.42 2.26 17.60
CA GLN A 56 -11.04 2.54 18.89
C GLN A 56 -12.01 3.74 18.77
N ASP A 57 -12.03 4.64 19.75
CA ASP A 57 -12.85 5.86 19.76
C ASP A 57 -12.05 7.13 19.42
N GLY A 58 -10.72 7.03 19.30
CA GLY A 58 -9.81 8.18 19.23
C GLY A 58 -9.25 8.51 17.83
N ASN A 59 -9.36 7.61 16.85
CA ASN A 59 -8.78 7.80 15.52
C ASN A 59 -9.65 7.23 14.41
N ARG A 60 -9.70 7.93 13.27
CA ARG A 60 -10.39 7.49 12.05
C ARG A 60 -9.44 7.51 10.87
N LEU A 61 -9.16 6.32 10.33
CA LEU A 61 -8.31 6.15 9.16
C LEU A 61 -9.18 6.00 7.91
N ARG A 62 -8.91 6.81 6.89
CA ARG A 62 -9.53 6.70 5.58
C ARG A 62 -8.55 6.12 4.57
N ILE A 63 -8.96 5.03 3.93
CA ILE A 63 -8.28 4.49 2.75
C ILE A 63 -9.10 4.89 1.53
N GLN A 64 -8.48 5.59 0.59
CA GLN A 64 -9.11 6.00 -0.66
C GLN A 64 -8.08 6.09 -1.78
N ASN A 65 -8.42 5.62 -2.98
CA ASN A 65 -7.56 5.72 -4.17
C ASN A 65 -6.15 5.11 -3.98
N GLY A 66 -6.02 4.04 -3.18
CA GLY A 66 -4.71 3.44 -2.92
C GLY A 66 -3.87 4.13 -1.86
N GLN A 67 -4.43 5.08 -1.10
CA GLN A 67 -3.71 5.84 -0.08
C GLN A 67 -4.45 5.77 1.26
N ALA A 68 -3.70 5.70 2.35
CA ALA A 68 -4.20 5.79 3.73
C ALA A 68 -3.93 7.18 4.30
N LYS A 69 -4.92 7.77 4.97
CA LYS A 69 -4.84 9.10 5.56
C LYS A 69 -5.65 9.13 6.85
N MET A 70 -5.09 9.71 7.91
CA MET A 70 -5.87 9.97 9.12
C MET A 70 -6.88 11.08 8.82
N GLU A 71 -8.16 10.73 8.85
CA GLU A 71 -9.29 11.62 8.56
C GLU A 71 -9.65 12.44 9.80
N TRP A 72 -9.58 11.84 10.98
CA TRP A 72 -9.90 12.48 12.25
C TRP A 72 -9.15 11.83 13.41
N ALA A 73 -8.89 12.60 14.46
CA ALA A 73 -8.40 12.12 15.75
C ALA A 73 -8.95 13.00 16.88
N ASP A 74 -9.03 12.49 18.11
CA ASP A 74 -9.36 13.26 19.32
C ASP A 74 -8.11 13.86 20.02
N CYS A 75 -6.91 13.56 19.53
CA CYS A 75 -5.65 13.98 20.13
C CYS A 75 -5.46 15.51 20.07
N PRO A 76 -4.86 16.14 21.10
CA PRO A 76 -4.78 17.61 21.17
C PRO A 76 -3.87 18.24 20.10
N ASP A 77 -2.87 17.48 19.63
CA ASP A 77 -1.86 17.99 18.69
C ASP A 77 -2.30 17.95 17.21
N GLN A 78 -3.30 17.11 16.88
CA GLN A 78 -3.81 16.86 15.53
C GLN A 78 -2.71 16.59 14.48
N LEU A 79 -1.51 16.17 14.90
CA LEU A 79 -0.37 16.04 13.98
C LEU A 79 -0.59 14.92 12.96
N CYS A 80 -1.18 13.80 13.39
CA CYS A 80 -1.52 12.67 12.53
C CYS A 80 -2.53 13.05 11.42
N VAL A 81 -3.52 13.90 11.74
CA VAL A 81 -4.52 14.40 10.78
C VAL A 81 -3.89 15.32 9.74
N HIS A 82 -2.86 16.09 10.11
CA HIS A 82 -2.15 16.97 9.19
C HIS A 82 -1.08 16.28 8.33
N GLN A 83 -0.59 15.09 8.73
CA GLN A 83 0.39 14.32 7.95
C GLN A 83 -0.16 13.92 6.57
N LYS A 84 0.70 13.86 5.55
CA LYS A 84 0.27 13.50 4.19
C LYS A 84 -0.28 12.07 4.14
N ALA A 85 -1.15 11.81 3.16
CA ALA A 85 -1.58 10.45 2.87
C ALA A 85 -0.39 9.58 2.48
N ILE A 86 -0.36 8.34 2.96
CA ILE A 86 0.71 7.37 2.74
C ILE A 86 0.23 6.27 1.79
N SER A 87 1.12 5.80 0.92
CA SER A 87 0.80 4.73 -0.02
C SER A 87 1.98 3.85 -0.41
N ARG A 88 3.20 4.17 0.05
CA ARG A 88 4.42 3.43 -0.29
C ARG A 88 4.91 2.65 0.92
N THR A 89 5.43 1.44 0.68
CA THR A 89 6.05 0.62 1.71
C THR A 89 7.10 1.38 2.52
N GLY A 90 7.00 1.31 3.85
CA GLY A 90 7.88 2.02 4.79
C GLY A 90 7.38 3.40 5.22
N GLU A 91 6.36 3.95 4.55
CA GLU A 91 5.69 5.15 5.03
C GLU A 91 4.80 4.81 6.24
N SER A 92 4.65 5.78 7.15
CA SER A 92 3.83 5.64 8.34
C SER A 92 3.13 6.93 8.74
N ILE A 93 2.00 6.78 9.43
CA ILE A 93 1.30 7.85 10.15
C ILE A 93 1.23 7.44 11.62
N ILE A 94 1.66 8.34 12.50
CA ILE A 94 1.76 8.08 13.93
C ILE A 94 0.91 9.09 14.69
N CYS A 95 0.00 8.60 15.53
CA CYS A 95 -0.69 9.36 16.57
C CYS A 95 -0.10 8.96 17.92
N LEU A 96 0.85 9.76 18.41
CA LEU A 96 1.60 9.44 19.62
C LEU A 96 0.71 9.43 20.88
N PRO A 97 -0.22 10.39 21.10
CA PRO A 97 -1.07 10.40 22.30
C PRO A 97 -1.96 9.16 22.43
N ASN A 98 -2.49 8.67 21.30
CA ASN A 98 -3.37 7.50 21.27
C ASN A 98 -2.61 6.20 20.98
N GLN A 99 -1.28 6.25 20.89
CA GLN A 99 -0.41 5.11 20.61
C GLN A 99 -0.79 4.33 19.34
N VAL A 100 -1.32 5.03 18.33
CA VAL A 100 -1.72 4.45 17.05
C VAL A 100 -0.60 4.65 16.03
N VAL A 101 -0.19 3.56 15.39
CA VAL A 101 0.75 3.60 14.25
C VAL A 101 0.12 2.89 13.06
N VAL A 102 0.00 3.62 11.95
CA VAL A 102 -0.42 3.10 10.65
C VAL A 102 0.81 3.01 9.76
N SER A 103 1.16 1.82 9.30
CA SER A 103 2.33 1.59 8.44
C SER A 103 1.92 0.91 7.15
N VAL A 104 2.42 1.39 6.02
CA VAL A 104 2.24 0.69 4.74
C VAL A 104 3.30 -0.39 4.62
N GLN A 105 2.86 -1.63 4.53
CA GLN A 105 3.69 -2.79 4.27
C GLN A 105 3.38 -3.34 2.88
N GLY A 106 4.42 -3.69 2.13
CA GLY A 106 4.27 -4.39 0.87
C GLY A 106 4.08 -5.88 1.12
N SER A 107 3.24 -6.55 0.33
CA SER A 107 3.15 -8.02 0.31
C SER A 107 4.46 -8.64 -0.20
N LYS A 108 5.47 -8.71 0.67
CA LYS A 108 6.64 -9.55 0.52
C LYS A 108 7.08 -10.00 1.91
N GLU A 109 6.93 -11.30 2.15
CA GLU A 109 7.88 -12.05 2.97
C GLU A 109 9.28 -11.71 2.47
N GLY A 110 9.94 -10.86 3.23
CA GLY A 110 11.31 -10.46 3.04
C GLY A 110 11.85 -10.19 4.42
N LYS A 111 11.91 -11.25 5.22
CA LYS A 111 12.63 -11.29 6.49
C LYS A 111 14.04 -10.77 6.22
N LEU A 112 14.27 -9.50 6.53
CA LEU A 112 15.58 -8.91 6.66
C LEU A 112 15.60 -8.31 8.06
N ASP A 113 15.84 -9.20 9.03
CA ASP A 113 16.34 -8.85 10.36
C ASP A 113 17.63 -8.04 10.15
N GLY A 114 17.55 -6.73 10.39
CA GLY A 114 18.73 -5.91 10.61
C GLY A 114 19.20 -6.12 12.05
N ILE A 115 20.11 -7.07 12.25
CA ILE A 115 20.95 -7.10 13.47
C ILE A 115 21.81 -5.84 13.44
N VAL A 116 21.68 -4.97 14.45
CA VAL A 116 22.68 -3.94 14.76
C VAL A 116 23.45 -4.37 16.01
N ASN A 117 24.77 -4.36 15.83
CA ASN A 117 25.83 -4.82 16.72
C ASN A 117 25.99 -3.98 17.99
#